data_AF-N0DYK7-F1
#
_entry.id   AF-N0DYK7-F1
#
_cell.length_a   1.000
_cell.length_b   1.000
_cell.length_c   1.000
_cell.angle_alpha   90.00
_cell.angle_beta   90.00
_cell.angle_gamma   90.00
#
_symmetry.space_group_name_H-M   'P 1'
#
loop_
_entity.id
_entity.type
_entity.pdbx_description
1 polymer ?
#
loop_
_entity_poly.entity_id
_entity_poly.type
_entity_poly.pdbx_seq_one_letter_code
_entity_poly.pdbx_strand_id
1 'polypeptide(L)'
;MNVIYTVLLAFAIGYFVKNRGVASALYLAGGALVFAFQSVTLLIEWASGKNTKAFGDFPDYTASNVWGYGVVNLIITIIGIGLVQLGVWVSHKQAAKKGVVQVPRG
;
A
#
# COMPACT_ATOMS: atom_id res chain seq x y z
N MET A 1 2.10 -5.49 -4.81
CA MET A 1 2.01 -4.47 -3.75
C MET A 1 3.36 -4.37 -3.09
N ASN A 2 4.02 -3.23 -3.27
CA ASN A 2 5.41 -3.04 -2.88
C ASN A 2 5.49 -2.79 -1.36
N VAL A 3 6.22 -3.62 -0.63
CA VAL A 3 6.43 -3.47 0.83
C VAL A 3 7.02 -2.09 1.15
N ILE A 4 7.94 -1.60 0.31
CA ILE A 4 8.56 -0.28 0.47
C ILE A 4 7.49 0.81 0.37
N TYR A 5 6.60 0.73 -0.64
CA TYR A 5 5.48 1.65 -0.78
C TYR A 5 4.59 1.65 0.48
N THR A 6 4.23 0.46 0.96
CA THR A 6 3.39 0.30 2.15
C THR A 6 4.05 0.89 3.41
N VAL A 7 5.32 0.57 3.67
CA VAL A 7 6.03 1.03 4.87
C VAL A 7 6.23 2.54 4.86
N LEU A 8 6.60 3.11 3.71
CA LEU A 8 6.90 4.54 3.61
C LEU A 8 5.66 5.42 3.61
N LEU A 9 4.59 4.99 2.92
CA LEU A 9 3.48 5.89 2.58
C LEU A 9 2.18 5.58 3.29
N ALA A 10 1.90 4.35 3.70
CA ALA A 10 0.58 3.99 4.24
C ALA A 10 0.23 4.82 5.49
N PHE A 11 1.12 4.83 6.48
CA PHE A 11 0.91 5.62 7.69
C PHE A 11 0.89 7.13 7.41
N ALA A 12 1.82 7.62 6.57
CA ALA A 12 1.93 9.04 6.26
C ALA A 12 0.66 9.57 5.57
N ILE A 13 0.12 8.83 4.58
CA ILE A 13 -1.13 9.18 3.90
C ILE A 13 -2.25 9.31 4.92
N GLY A 14 -2.42 8.32 5.81
CA GLY A 14 -3.44 8.38 6.85
C GLY A 14 -3.25 9.55 7.82
N TYR A 15 -2.00 9.85 8.19
CA TYR A 15 -1.70 10.92 9.12
C TYR A 15 -2.03 12.32 8.56
N PHE A 16 -1.70 12.56 7.29
CA PHE A 16 -1.93 13.86 6.64
C PHE A 16 -3.34 14.01 6.06
N VAL A 17 -3.97 12.92 5.59
CA VAL A 17 -5.31 12.92 5.00
C VAL A 17 -6.34 12.52 6.05
N LYS A 18 -7.03 13.50 6.63
CA LYS A 18 -7.95 13.30 7.76
C LYS A 18 -9.22 12.50 7.41
N ASN A 19 -9.64 12.49 6.15
CA ASN A 19 -10.81 11.72 5.73
C ASN A 19 -10.40 10.25 5.47
N ARG A 20 -10.94 9.31 6.26
CA ARG A 20 -10.62 7.87 6.17
C ARG A 20 -10.86 7.27 4.80
N GLY A 21 -11.97 7.63 4.14
CA GLY A 21 -12.32 7.12 2.82
C GLY A 21 -11.34 7.62 1.76
N VAL A 22 -11.07 8.92 1.76
CA VAL A 22 -10.12 9.55 0.83
C VAL A 22 -8.70 9.03 1.07
N ALA A 23 -8.25 8.88 2.31
CA ALA A 23 -6.93 8.35 2.64
C ALA A 23 -6.76 6.91 2.14
N SER A 24 -7.79 6.07 2.33
CA SER A 24 -7.77 4.68 1.84
C SER A 24 -7.78 4.62 0.32
N ALA A 25 -8.61 5.44 -0.33
CA ALA A 25 -8.68 5.53 -1.78
C ALA A 25 -7.36 6.00 -2.39
N LEU A 26 -6.70 7.01 -1.79
CA LEU A 26 -5.38 7.49 -2.22
C LEU A 26 -4.30 6.41 -2.08
N TYR A 27 -4.29 5.69 -0.96
CA TYR A 27 -3.37 4.58 -0.74
C TYR A 27 -3.58 3.45 -1.76
N LEU A 28 -4.83 3.08 -2.02
CA LEU A 28 -5.15 2.04 -2.99
C LEU A 28 -4.83 2.47 -4.42
N ALA A 29 -5.14 3.72 -4.79
CA ALA A 29 -4.83 4.26 -6.11
C ALA A 29 -3.32 4.32 -6.37
N GLY A 30 -2.54 4.81 -5.41
CA GLY A 30 -1.08 4.83 -5.52
C GLY A 30 -0.49 3.41 -5.58
N GLY A 31 -1.01 2.49 -4.76
CA GLY A 31 -0.61 1.09 -4.81
C GLY A 31 -0.93 0.40 -6.13
N ALA A 32 -2.09 0.70 -6.72
CA ALA A 32 -2.48 0.19 -8.04
C ALA A 32 -1.55 0.69 -9.15
N LEU A 33 -1.14 1.96 -9.11
CA LEU A 33 -0.15 2.51 -10.06
C LEU A 33 1.21 1.81 -9.92
N VAL A 34 1.73 1.68 -8.70
CA VAL A 34 3.01 0.98 -8.44
C VAL A 34 2.94 -0.47 -8.92
N PHE A 35 1.83 -1.16 -8.65
CA PHE A 35 1.62 -2.51 -9.14
C PHE A 35 1.60 -2.58 -10.67
N ALA A 36 0.89 -1.67 -11.35
CA ALA A 36 0.84 -1.62 -12.81
C ALA A 36 2.23 -1.41 -13.42
N PHE A 37 3.04 -0.48 -12.88
CA PHE A 37 4.43 -0.28 -13.32
C PHE A 37 5.29 -1.54 -13.12
N GLN A 38 5.16 -2.21 -11.97
CA GLN A 38 5.86 -3.47 -11.70
C GLN A 38 5.44 -4.56 -12.70
N SER A 39 4.14 -4.71 -12.96
CA SER A 39 3.61 -5.68 -13.92
C SER A 39 4.14 -5.43 -15.33
N VAL A 40 4.17 -4.18 -15.78
CA VAL A 40 4.75 -3.81 -17.09
C VAL A 40 6.25 -4.12 -17.12
N THR A 41 6.98 -3.84 -16.04
CA THR A 41 8.42 -4.13 -15.96
C THR A 41 8.70 -5.63 -16.09
N LEU A 42 7.96 -6.45 -15.33
CA LEU A 42 8.05 -7.92 -15.42
C LEU A 42 7.72 -8.43 -16.82
N LEU A 43 6.71 -7.84 -17.48
CA LEU A 43 6.34 -8.20 -18.84
C LEU A 43 7.44 -7.86 -19.85
N ILE A 44 8.07 -6.68 -19.74
CA ILE A 44 9.19 -6.27 -20.59
C ILE A 44 10.40 -7.17 -20.35
N GLU A 45 10.71 -7.49 -19.09
CA GLU A 45 11.81 -8.40 -18.75
C GLU A 45 11.60 -9.79 -19.36
N TRP A 46 10.40 -10.35 -19.20
CA TRP A 46 10.02 -11.61 -19.82
C TRP A 46 10.16 -11.56 -21.35
N ALA A 47 9.61 -10.53 -22.00
CA ALA A 47 9.69 -10.37 -23.46
C ALA A 47 11.13 -10.18 -23.97
N SER A 48 12.02 -9.59 -23.15
CA SER A 48 13.43 -9.41 -23.49
C SER A 48 14.28 -10.67 -23.32
N GLY A 49 13.70 -11.79 -22.86
CA GLY A 49 14.42 -13.04 -22.60
C GLY A 49 15.37 -12.95 -21.40
N LYS A 50 15.28 -11.90 -20.58
CA LYS A 50 16.03 -11.82 -19.32
C LYS A 50 15.45 -12.86 -18.35
N ASN A 51 16.34 -13.63 -17.74
CA ASN A 51 16.04 -14.80 -16.88
C ASN A 51 15.34 -14.47 -15.54
N THR A 52 14.57 -13.39 -15.44
CA THR A 52 13.74 -13.09 -14.26
C THR A 52 12.51 -13.98 -14.27
N LYS A 53 12.68 -15.25 -13.89
CA LYS A 53 11.61 -16.24 -13.75
C LYS A 53 10.80 -15.97 -12.49
N ALA A 54 9.99 -14.91 -12.49
CA ALA A 54 9.17 -14.54 -11.32
C ALA A 54 8.18 -15.64 -10.91
N PHE A 55 7.73 -16.48 -11.84
CA PHE A 55 6.74 -17.53 -11.61
C PHE A 55 7.11 -18.92 -12.18
N GLY A 56 8.35 -19.10 -12.63
CA GLY A 56 8.79 -20.28 -13.38
C GLY A 56 8.90 -20.04 -14.89
N ASP A 57 9.25 -21.09 -15.64
CA ASP A 57 9.26 -21.05 -17.10
C ASP A 57 7.84 -21.10 -17.66
N PHE A 58 7.58 -20.33 -18.71
CA PHE A 58 6.38 -20.52 -19.51
C PHE A 58 6.64 -21.65 -20.53
N PRO A 59 5.71 -22.60 -20.75
CA PRO A 59 4.35 -22.69 -20.18
C PRO A 59 4.26 -23.41 -18.82
N ASP A 60 5.34 -23.99 -18.31
CA ASP A 60 5.39 -24.83 -17.10
C ASP A 60 5.32 -24.05 -15.76
N TYR A 61 4.60 -22.93 -15.73
CA TYR A 61 4.51 -22.10 -14.52
C TYR A 61 3.78 -22.86 -13.41
N THR A 62 4.27 -22.72 -12.18
CA THR A 62 3.62 -23.36 -11.04
C THR A 62 2.51 -22.47 -10.51
N ALA A 63 1.25 -22.93 -10.58
CA ALA A 63 0.09 -22.18 -10.08
C ALA A 63 0.25 -21.75 -8.60
N SER A 64 0.94 -22.56 -7.77
CA SER A 64 1.25 -22.23 -6.38
C SER A 64 2.08 -20.95 -6.23
N ASN A 65 3.00 -20.66 -7.15
CA ASN A 65 3.82 -19.44 -7.11
C ASN A 65 2.98 -18.20 -7.41
N VAL A 66 2.04 -18.32 -8.35
CA VAL A 66 1.11 -17.25 -8.73
C VAL A 66 0.15 -16.96 -7.57
N TRP A 67 -0.46 -18.00 -6.99
CA TRP A 67 -1.36 -17.86 -5.84
C TRP A 67 -0.63 -17.36 -4.60
N GLY A 68 0.58 -17.86 -4.31
CA GLY A 68 1.40 -17.40 -3.20
C GLY A 68 1.73 -15.91 -3.31
N TYR A 69 2.10 -15.44 -4.50
CA TYR A 69 2.29 -14.02 -4.77
C TYR A 69 0.98 -13.23 -4.54
N GLY A 70 -0.15 -13.70 -5.07
CA GLY A 70 -1.45 -13.06 -4.86
C GLY A 70 -1.81 -12.90 -3.37
N VAL A 71 -1.65 -13.97 -2.59
CA VAL A 71 -1.93 -13.97 -1.15
C VAL A 71 -1.01 -13.01 -0.39
N VAL A 72 0.30 -13.04 -0.66
CA VAL A 72 1.26 -12.12 -0.03
C VAL A 72 0.88 -10.66 -0.32
N ASN A 73 0.51 -10.36 -1.57
CA ASN A 73 0.09 -9.02 -1.95
C ASN A 73 -1.21 -8.58 -1.27
N LEU A 74 -2.16 -9.51 -1.09
CA LEU A 74 -3.39 -9.24 -0.35
C LEU A 74 -3.08 -8.90 1.12
N ILE A 75 -2.22 -9.68 1.77
CA ILE A 75 -1.79 -9.45 3.17
C ILE A 75 -1.14 -8.06 3.31
N ILE A 76 -0.20 -7.72 2.43
CA ILE A 76 0.46 -6.40 2.43
C ILE A 76 -0.57 -5.28 2.23
N THR A 77 -1.55 -5.48 1.36
CA THR A 77 -2.61 -4.50 1.12
C THR A 77 -3.46 -4.27 2.37
N ILE A 78 -3.87 -5.34 3.06
CA ILE A 78 -4.61 -5.27 4.32
C ILE A 78 -3.81 -4.53 5.41
N ILE A 79 -2.53 -4.89 5.57
CA ILE A 79 -1.62 -4.23 6.53
C ILE A 79 -1.53 -2.73 6.22
N GLY A 80 -1.34 -2.36 4.96
CA GLY A 80 -1.26 -0.97 4.55
C GLY A 80 -2.54 -0.18 4.80
N ILE A 81 -3.71 -0.75 4.50
CA ILE A 81 -4.99 -0.12 4.88
C ILE A 81 -5.06 0.08 6.39
N GLY A 82 -4.66 -0.92 7.19
CA GLY A 82 -4.57 -0.81 8.64
C GLY A 82 -3.68 0.36 9.10
N LEU A 83 -2.50 0.52 8.50
CA LEU A 83 -1.58 1.63 8.78
C LEU A 83 -2.18 2.99 8.38
N VAL A 84 -2.91 3.07 7.27
CA VAL A 84 -3.64 4.28 6.89
C VAL A 84 -4.68 4.64 7.96
N GLN A 85 -5.49 3.68 8.41
CA GLN A 85 -6.50 3.93 9.45
C GLN A 85 -5.85 4.36 10.78
N LEU A 86 -4.72 3.76 11.14
CA LEU A 86 -3.93 4.16 12.31
C LEU A 86 -3.42 5.60 12.17
N GLY A 87 -2.90 5.98 11.01
CA GLY A 87 -2.48 7.36 10.73
C GLY A 87 -3.60 8.36 10.92
N VAL A 88 -4.79 8.08 10.36
CA VAL A 88 -5.97 8.96 10.51
C VAL A 88 -6.38 9.08 11.98
N TRP A 89 -6.39 7.97 12.71
CA TRP A 89 -6.72 7.95 14.13
C TRP A 89 -5.73 8.79 14.96
N VAL A 90 -4.41 8.66 14.72
CA VAL A 90 -3.39 9.46 15.40
C VAL A 90 -3.57 10.94 15.08
N SER A 91 -3.86 11.29 13.82
CA SER A 91 -4.10 12.67 13.38
C SER A 91 -5.27 13.31 14.14
N HIS A 92 -6.40 12.59 14.26
CA HIS A 92 -7.57 13.06 15.01
C HIS A 92 -7.28 13.19 16.50
N LYS A 93 -6.57 12.21 17.09
CA LYS A 93 -6.18 12.26 18.51
C LYS A 93 -5.30 13.48 18.80
N GLN A 94 -4.37 13.82 17.90
CA GLN A 94 -3.53 15.01 18.06
C GLN A 94 -4.31 16.31 17.88
N ALA A 95 -5.23 16.38 16.93
CA ALA A 95 -6.08 17.54 16.74
C ALA A 95 -6.96 17.82 17.98
N ALA A 96 -7.55 16.76 18.57
CA ALA A 96 -8.33 16.88 19.80
C ALA A 96 -7.49 17.40 20.97
N LYS A 97 -6.25 16.92 21.15
CA LYS A 97 -5.34 17.43 22.18
C LYS A 97 -5.04 18.92 22.02
N LYS A 98 -4.82 19.40 20.79
CA LYS A 98 -4.55 20.82 20.51
C LYS A 98 -5.78 21.70 20.79
N GLY A 99 -6.99 21.22 20.47
CA GLY A 99 -8.24 21.94 20.75
C GLY A 99 -8.52 22.13 22.24
N VAL A 100 -8.17 21.15 23.08
CA VAL A 100 -8.34 21.23 24.54
C VAL A 100 -7.42 22.27 25.19
N VAL A 101 -6.25 22.54 24.60
CA VAL A 101 -5.30 23.55 25.12
C VAL A 101 -5.75 24.99 24.80
N GLN A 102 -6.65 25.17 23.82
CA GLN A 102 -7.12 26.50 23.38
C GLN A 102 -8.42 26.98 24.05
N VAL A 103 -8.80 26.44 25.21
CA VAL A 103 -9.91 27.00 26.01
C VAL A 103 -9.34 27.80 27.19
N PRO A 104 -9.01 29.09 27.05
CA PRO A 104 -9.01 29.99 28.19
C PRO A 104 -10.46 30.06 28.70
N ARG A 105 -10.69 29.53 29.89
CA ARG A 105 -11.91 29.82 30.64
C ARG A 105 -11.83 31.30 31.04
N GLY A 106 -12.58 32.13 30.32
CA GLY A 106 -12.97 33.47 30.80
C GLY A 106 -14.08 33.36 31.83
#